data_AF-F9SX80-F1
#
_entry.id   AF-F9SX80-F1
#
_cell.length_a   1.000
_cell.length_b   1.000
_cell.length_c   1.000
_cell.angle_alpha   90.00
_cell.angle_beta   90.00
_cell.angle_gamma   90.00
#
_symmetry.space_group_name_H-M   'P 1'
#
loop_
_entity.id
_entity.type
_entity.pdbx_description
1 polymer ?
#
loop_
_entity_poly.entity_id
_entity_poly.type
_entity_poly.pdbx_seq_one_letter_code
_entity_poly.pdbx_strand_id
1 'polypeptide(L)'
;MFEHQKKYEAFIREQGVGQNDKVADSCKSYVSYLNGVEKHANIRINSKTLASENDISAIVAKLHESHEISDRTIANYVSAMRLYVNMVNQSAPHANNQFKRDSQRLAFLLLLQFSVYGTML
;
A
#
# COMPACT_ATOMS: atom_id res chain seq x y z
N MET A 1 -5.16 -18.17 -1.38
CA MET A 1 -4.05 -18.06 -0.41
C MET A 1 -2.80 -17.76 -1.22
N PHE A 2 -2.27 -16.54 -1.13
CA PHE A 2 -1.22 -16.04 -2.02
C PHE A 2 0.19 -16.39 -1.51
N GLU A 3 1.18 -16.30 -2.40
CA GLU A 3 2.53 -16.87 -2.25
C GLU A 3 3.32 -16.40 -1.02
N HIS A 4 3.05 -15.19 -0.53
CA HIS A 4 3.75 -14.60 0.62
C HIS A 4 2.85 -14.35 1.83
N GLN A 5 1.72 -15.04 1.96
CA GLN A 5 0.74 -14.70 3.00
C GLN A 5 1.31 -14.71 4.42
N LYS A 6 2.05 -15.74 4.83
CA LYS A 6 2.63 -15.81 6.19
C LYS A 6 3.57 -14.64 6.48
N LYS A 7 4.41 -14.29 5.50
CA LYS A 7 5.37 -13.18 5.60
C LYS A 7 4.65 -11.83 5.64
N TYR A 8 3.60 -11.69 4.85
CA TYR A 8 2.76 -10.51 4.84
C TYR A 8 2.03 -10.32 6.18
N GLU A 9 1.46 -11.38 6.76
CA GLU A 9 0.84 -11.31 8.08
C GLU A 9 1.84 -10.92 9.18
N ALA A 10 3.07 -11.43 9.14
CA ALA A 10 4.12 -11.01 10.06
C ALA A 10 4.45 -9.52 9.90
N PHE A 11 4.61 -9.06 8.65
CA PHE A 11 4.88 -7.67 8.34
C PHE A 11 3.80 -6.70 8.86
N ILE A 12 2.52 -7.06 8.72
CA ILE A 12 1.41 -6.26 9.27
C ILE A 12 1.51 -6.14 10.79
N ARG A 13 1.86 -7.23 11.48
CA ARG A 13 2.00 -7.23 12.95
C ARG A 13 3.17 -6.35 13.41
N GLU A 14 4.25 -6.31 12.64
CA GLU A 14 5.46 -5.54 12.96
C GLU A 14 5.31 -4.04 12.70
N GLN A 15 4.69 -3.65 11.58
CA GLN A 15 4.53 -2.23 11.23
C GLN A 15 3.42 -1.54 12.04
N GLY A 16 2.53 -2.32 12.63
CA GLY A 16 1.25 -1.82 13.12
C GLY A 16 0.31 -1.50 11.96
N VAL A 17 -0.97 -1.39 12.30
CA VAL A 17 -2.04 -0.91 11.42
C VAL A 17 -2.53 0.41 11.99
N GLY A 18 -3.22 1.25 11.21
CA GLY A 18 -3.57 2.63 11.60
C GLY A 18 -4.07 2.75 13.06
N GLN A 19 -3.84 3.89 13.72
CA GLN A 19 -3.97 4.05 15.18
C GLN A 19 -5.31 3.58 15.81
N ASN A 20 -6.36 3.42 15.01
CA ASN A 20 -7.70 3.00 15.44
C ASN A 20 -7.99 1.50 15.22
N ASP A 21 -7.09 0.76 14.57
CA ASP A 21 -7.30 -0.62 14.17
C ASP A 21 -6.65 -1.62 15.13
N LYS A 22 -7.38 -2.69 15.45
CA LYS A 22 -6.79 -3.84 16.15
C LYS A 22 -5.95 -4.65 15.16
N VAL A 23 -4.67 -4.84 15.46
CA VAL A 23 -3.69 -5.56 14.62
C VAL A 23 -4.22 -6.91 14.11
N ALA A 24 -4.90 -7.68 14.96
CA ALA A 24 -5.45 -8.98 14.59
C ALA A 24 -6.58 -8.90 13.55
N ASP A 25 -7.47 -7.91 13.67
CA ASP A 25 -8.60 -7.71 12.77
C ASP A 25 -8.14 -7.18 11.41
N SER A 26 -7.13 -6.29 11.41
CA SER A 26 -6.53 -5.79 10.17
C SER A 26 -5.69 -6.83 9.45
N CYS A 27 -4.99 -7.73 10.16
CA CYS A 27 -4.32 -8.87 9.52
C CYS A 27 -5.33 -9.71 8.70
N LYS A 28 -6.46 -10.08 9.32
CA LYS A 28 -7.52 -10.84 8.64
C LYS A 28 -8.10 -10.08 7.45
N SER A 29 -8.38 -8.79 7.64
CA SER A 29 -8.98 -7.95 6.60
C SER A 29 -8.05 -7.77 5.40
N TYR A 30 -6.78 -7.43 5.64
CA TYR A 30 -5.81 -7.20 4.57
C TYR A 30 -5.48 -8.47 3.80
N VAL A 31 -5.44 -9.62 4.47
CA VAL A 31 -5.33 -10.93 3.80
C VAL A 31 -6.57 -11.21 2.95
N SER A 32 -7.77 -10.95 3.49
CA SER A 32 -9.03 -11.11 2.75
C SER A 32 -9.05 -10.21 1.49
N TYR A 33 -8.58 -8.98 1.60
CA TYR A 33 -8.48 -8.04 0.48
C TYR A 33 -7.54 -8.54 -0.62
N LEU A 34 -6.34 -9.03 -0.30
CA LEU A 34 -5.44 -9.59 -1.33
C LEU A 34 -6.01 -10.85 -2.00
N ASN A 35 -6.68 -11.73 -1.25
CA ASN A 35 -7.40 -12.86 -1.85
C ASN A 35 -8.55 -12.39 -2.76
N GLY A 36 -9.24 -11.30 -2.38
CA GLY A 36 -10.24 -10.64 -3.22
C GLY A 36 -9.65 -10.12 -4.52
N VAL A 37 -8.49 -9.46 -4.46
CA VAL A 37 -7.75 -9.01 -5.65
C VAL A 37 -7.40 -10.17 -6.58
N GLU A 38 -6.82 -11.27 -6.06
CA GLU A 38 -6.50 -12.45 -6.88
C GLU A 38 -7.74 -12.97 -7.61
N LYS A 39 -8.86 -13.08 -6.88
CA LYS A 39 -10.13 -13.57 -7.41
C LYS A 39 -10.69 -12.63 -8.49
N HIS A 40 -10.78 -11.34 -8.20
CA HIS A 40 -11.48 -10.38 -9.04
C HIS A 40 -10.67 -9.90 -10.24
N ALA A 41 -9.35 -9.75 -10.09
CA ALA A 41 -8.46 -9.38 -11.20
C ALA A 41 -7.99 -10.61 -12.01
N ASN A 42 -8.34 -11.83 -11.58
CA ASN A 42 -7.88 -13.10 -12.13
C ASN A 42 -6.34 -13.13 -12.26
N ILE A 43 -5.65 -12.78 -11.18
CA ILE A 43 -4.19 -12.78 -11.09
C ILE A 43 -3.74 -13.61 -9.91
N ARG A 44 -2.47 -14.02 -9.93
CA ARG A 44 -1.78 -14.52 -8.75
C ARG A 44 -0.91 -13.41 -8.19
N ILE A 45 -1.01 -13.12 -6.89
CA ILE A 45 -0.19 -12.13 -6.21
C ILE A 45 1.13 -12.75 -5.78
N ASN A 46 2.22 -12.22 -6.32
CA ASN A 46 3.60 -12.51 -5.97
C ASN A 46 4.48 -11.29 -6.28
N SER A 47 5.78 -11.37 -6.00
CA SER A 47 6.73 -10.28 -6.23
C SER A 47 6.98 -9.95 -7.72
N LYS A 48 6.43 -10.73 -8.67
CA LYS A 48 6.52 -10.45 -10.11
C LYS A 48 5.28 -9.72 -10.62
N THR A 49 4.14 -9.89 -9.97
CA THR A 49 2.85 -9.34 -10.38
C THR A 49 2.40 -8.15 -9.54
N LEU A 50 3.00 -7.96 -8.36
CA LEU A 50 2.72 -6.84 -7.47
C LEU A 50 3.99 -6.44 -6.70
N ALA A 51 4.79 -5.55 -7.27
CA ALA A 51 6.02 -5.04 -6.66
C ALA A 51 6.15 -3.51 -6.70
N SER A 52 5.24 -2.81 -7.38
CA SER A 52 5.29 -1.37 -7.59
C SER A 52 3.90 -0.72 -7.64
N GLU A 53 3.84 0.62 -7.52
CA GLU A 53 2.60 1.39 -7.72
C GLU A 53 2.06 1.30 -9.15
N ASN A 54 2.93 1.03 -10.14
CA ASN A 54 2.49 0.81 -11.52
C ASN A 54 1.68 -0.48 -11.63
N ASP A 55 2.11 -1.55 -10.94
CA ASP A 55 1.36 -2.81 -10.88
C ASP A 55 0.00 -2.61 -10.20
N ILE A 56 -0.02 -1.86 -9.09
CA ILE A 56 -1.27 -1.49 -8.40
C ILE A 56 -2.22 -0.78 -9.36
N SER A 57 -1.72 0.21 -10.09
CA SER A 57 -2.52 1.00 -11.04
C SER A 57 -3.10 0.13 -12.16
N ALA A 58 -2.30 -0.82 -12.70
CA ALA A 58 -2.76 -1.76 -13.70
C ALA A 58 -3.83 -2.75 -13.17
N ILE A 59 -3.68 -3.19 -11.92
CA ILE A 59 -4.66 -4.06 -11.27
C ILE A 59 -5.97 -3.30 -10.99
N VAL A 60 -5.87 -2.05 -10.51
CA VAL A 60 -7.04 -1.19 -10.26
C VAL A 60 -7.84 -0.95 -11.54
N ALA A 61 -7.17 -0.70 -12.66
CA ALA A 61 -7.84 -0.58 -13.95
C ALA A 61 -8.68 -1.83 -14.28
N LYS A 62 -8.09 -3.03 -14.15
CA LYS A 62 -8.81 -4.30 -14.35
C LYS A 62 -9.98 -4.50 -13.38
N LEU A 63 -9.84 -4.07 -12.13
CA LEU A 63 -10.91 -4.17 -11.14
C LEU A 63 -12.09 -3.23 -11.48
N HIS A 64 -11.83 -2.08 -12.09
CA HIS A 64 -12.88 -1.17 -12.56
C HIS A 64 -13.57 -1.70 -13.82
N GLU A 65 -12.86 -2.39 -14.72
CA GLU A 65 -13.43 -2.98 -15.94
C GLU A 65 -14.55 -3.99 -15.67
N SER A 66 -14.52 -4.68 -14.52
CA SER A 66 -15.57 -5.64 -14.17
C SER A 66 -16.89 -4.98 -13.74
N HIS A 67 -16.86 -3.73 -13.25
CA HIS A 67 -17.99 -3.03 -12.62
C HIS A 67 -18.68 -3.78 -11.46
N GLU A 68 -18.11 -4.89 -10.96
CA GLU A 68 -18.69 -5.71 -9.88
C GLU A 68 -18.30 -5.22 -8.47
N ILE A 69 -17.33 -4.30 -8.39
CA ILE A 69 -16.66 -3.93 -7.14
C ILE A 69 -16.82 -2.44 -6.90
N SER A 70 -17.33 -2.09 -5.71
CA SER A 70 -17.45 -0.69 -5.32
C SER A 70 -16.09 -0.01 -5.17
N ASP A 71 -16.03 1.29 -5.45
CA ASP A 71 -14.83 2.11 -5.25
C ASP A 71 -14.29 2.02 -3.82
N ARG A 72 -15.18 1.89 -2.84
CA ARG A 72 -14.80 1.68 -1.43
C ARG A 72 -14.03 0.38 -1.24
N THR A 73 -14.48 -0.70 -1.85
CA THR A 73 -13.77 -1.99 -1.80
C THR A 73 -12.44 -1.91 -2.55
N ILE A 74 -12.39 -1.22 -3.68
CA ILE A 74 -11.15 -0.99 -4.44
C ILE A 74 -10.15 -0.19 -3.60
N ALA A 75 -10.57 0.83 -2.85
CA ALA A 75 -9.69 1.58 -1.95
C ALA A 75 -9.09 0.70 -0.82
N ASN A 76 -9.87 -0.25 -0.29
CA ASN A 76 -9.38 -1.24 0.66
C ASN A 76 -8.35 -2.19 0.00
N TYR A 77 -8.60 -2.61 -1.24
CA TYR A 77 -7.69 -3.44 -2.01
C TYR A 77 -6.36 -2.71 -2.27
N VAL A 78 -6.41 -1.44 -2.66
CA VAL A 78 -5.22 -0.59 -2.86
C VAL A 78 -4.39 -0.50 -1.58
N SER A 79 -5.03 -0.27 -0.43
CA SER A 79 -4.33 -0.19 0.86
C SER A 79 -3.60 -1.49 1.19
N ALA A 80 -4.24 -2.65 0.95
CA ALA A 80 -3.61 -3.95 1.14
C ALA A 80 -2.47 -4.20 0.13
N MET A 81 -2.67 -3.86 -1.14
CA MET A 81 -1.63 -4.02 -2.17
C MET A 81 -0.40 -3.17 -1.89
N ARG A 82 -0.56 -1.93 -1.43
CA ARG A 82 0.55 -1.06 -1.03
C ARG A 82 1.36 -1.63 0.11
N LEU A 83 0.68 -2.16 1.13
CA LEU A 83 1.35 -2.77 2.26
C LEU A 83 2.12 -4.03 1.84
N TYR A 84 1.59 -4.77 0.86
CA TYR A 84 2.29 -5.91 0.27
C TYR A 84 3.53 -5.48 -0.51
N VAL A 85 3.42 -4.44 -1.34
CA VAL A 85 4.56 -3.85 -2.08
C VAL A 85 5.64 -3.39 -1.11
N ASN A 86 5.27 -2.74 0.00
CA ASN A 86 6.21 -2.35 1.04
C ASN A 86 6.94 -3.56 1.63
N MET A 87 6.22 -4.64 1.92
CA MET A 87 6.81 -5.89 2.41
C MET A 87 7.81 -6.49 1.40
N VAL A 88 7.43 -6.55 0.12
CA VAL A 88 8.33 -7.04 -0.96
C VAL A 88 9.58 -6.17 -1.05
N ASN A 89 9.43 -4.85 -1.00
CA ASN A 89 10.54 -3.90 -1.19
C ASN A 89 11.46 -3.77 0.03
N GLN A 90 10.95 -3.96 1.25
CA GLN A 90 11.80 -4.04 2.45
C GLN A 90 12.56 -5.38 2.52
N SER A 91 12.02 -6.41 1.91
CA SER A 91 12.65 -7.73 1.81
C SER A 91 13.71 -7.82 0.71
N ALA A 92 13.70 -6.88 -0.23
CA ALA A 92 14.71 -6.79 -1.27
C ALA A 92 15.98 -6.13 -0.70
N PRO A 93 17.17 -6.75 -0.86
CA PRO A 93 18.40 -6.22 -0.32
C PRO A 93 18.85 -4.97 -1.10
N HIS A 94 18.30 -3.78 -0.80
CA HIS A 94 18.75 -2.41 -1.21
C HIS A 94 17.73 -1.54 -1.98
N ALA A 95 16.53 -1.27 -1.43
CA ALA A 95 15.65 -0.23 -2.00
C ALA A 95 15.07 0.77 -0.99
N ASN A 96 15.56 0.79 0.26
CA ASN A 96 15.00 1.64 1.29
C ASN A 96 15.68 3.02 1.34
N ASN A 97 15.41 3.88 0.34
CA ASN A 97 15.78 5.30 0.40
C ASN A 97 14.77 6.25 -0.27
N GLN A 98 13.75 5.78 -1.00
CA GLN A 98 12.89 6.70 -1.75
C GLN A 98 11.78 7.33 -0.88
N PHE A 99 11.07 6.53 -0.08
CA PHE A 99 9.93 7.02 0.69
C PHE A 99 10.31 8.01 1.81
N LYS A 100 11.44 7.80 2.50
CA LYS A 100 11.97 8.78 3.47
C LYS A 100 12.37 10.10 2.82
N ARG A 101 12.90 10.08 1.60
CA ARG A 101 13.33 11.30 0.88
C ARG A 101 12.13 12.14 0.43
N ASP A 102 11.04 11.50 -0.01
CA ASP A 102 9.87 12.23 -0.50
C ASP A 102 9.06 12.87 0.64
N SER A 103 8.89 12.17 1.78
CA SER A 103 8.27 12.78 2.97
C SER A 103 9.10 13.92 3.56
N GLN A 104 10.44 13.81 3.56
CA GLN A 104 11.33 14.90 4.00
C GLN A 104 11.31 16.09 3.05
N ARG A 105 11.27 15.86 1.73
CA ARG A 105 11.17 16.93 0.72
C ARG A 105 9.84 17.68 0.82
N LEU A 106 8.73 16.97 1.00
CA LEU A 106 7.42 17.58 1.18
C LEU A 106 7.35 18.41 2.48
N ALA A 107 7.90 17.90 3.58
CA ALA A 107 8.00 18.66 4.83
C ALA A 107 8.88 19.91 4.68
N PHE A 108 9.99 19.83 3.95
CA PHE A 108 10.88 20.96 3.70
C PHE A 108 10.24 22.02 2.79
N LEU A 109 9.50 21.61 1.75
CA LEU A 109 8.77 22.51 0.86
C LEU A 109 7.62 23.23 1.60
N LEU A 110 6.92 22.54 2.49
CA LEU A 110 5.90 23.15 3.36
C LEU A 110 6.51 24.22 4.27
N LEU A 111 7.66 23.95 4.91
CA LEU A 111 8.34 24.92 5.77
C LEU A 111 8.84 26.17 5.01
N LEU A 112 9.30 26.01 3.77
CA LEU A 112 9.71 27.14 2.94
C LEU A 112 8.54 28.03 2.51
N GLN A 113 7.36 27.45 2.27
CA GLN A 113 6.16 28.23 1.95
C GLN A 113 5.73 29.10 3.13
N PHE A 114 5.85 28.62 4.38
CA PHE A 114 5.52 29.43 5.57
C PHE A 114 6.55 30.52 5.89
N SER A 115 7.81 30.38 5.49
CA SER A 115 8.84 31.39 5.75
C SER A 115 8.71 32.65 4.87
N VAL A 116 8.05 32.57 3.72
CA VAL A 116 7.91 33.71 2.78
C VAL A 116 6.72 34.60 3.13
N TYR A 117 5.72 34.10 3.85
CA TYR A 117 4.52 34.87 4.24
C TYR A 117 4.59 35.50 5.65
N GLY A 118 5.70 35.32 6.38
CA GLY A 118 5.86 35.78 7.77
C GLY A 118 6.52 37.14 7.99
N THR A 119 6.69 37.98 6.96
CA THR A 119 7.31 39.33 7.09
C THR A 119 6.43 40.48 6.59
N MET A 120 5.11 40.28 6.50
CA MET A 120 4.18 41.40 6.41
C MET A 120 3.14 41.34 7.53
N LEU A 121 3.35 42.24 8.50
CA LEU A 121 2.56 42.66 9.67
C LEU A 121 3.06 42.14 11.02
#